data_AF-A0A9E8YZD9-F1
#
_entry.id   AF-A0A9E8YZD9-F1
#
_cell.length_a   1.000
_cell.length_b   1.000
_cell.length_c   1.000
_cell.angle_alpha   90.00
_cell.angle_beta   90.00
_cell.angle_gamma   90.00
#
_symmetry.space_group_name_H-M   'P 1'
#
loop_
_entity.id
_entity.type
_entity.pdbx_description
1 polymer ?
#
loop_
_entity_poly.entity_id
_entity_poly.type
_entity_poly.pdbx_seq_one_letter_code
_entity_poly.pdbx_strand_id
1 'polypeptide(L)' 'MAVPKKRTSKAKKNARKANWKRKGYKAAQKSLSLAKSLLKGKPTSFIYRANSDKNDDDNVDDE' A
#
# COMPACT_ATOMS: atom_id res chain seq x y z
N MET A 1 -5.45 37.88 -15.03
CA MET A 1 -5.49 36.43 -14.70
C MET A 1 -6.74 35.82 -15.30
N ALA A 2 -6.68 34.59 -15.83
CA ALA A 2 -7.84 33.94 -16.41
C ALA A 2 -8.83 33.50 -15.31
N VAL A 3 -10.09 33.89 -15.44
CA VAL A 3 -11.17 33.49 -14.53
C VAL A 3 -12.19 32.61 -15.25
N PRO A 4 -12.72 31.57 -14.59
CA PRO A 4 -13.72 30.71 -15.21
C PRO A 4 -15.03 31.48 -15.43
N LYS A 5 -15.47 31.57 -16.68
CA LYS A 5 -16.73 32.26 -17.02
C LYS A 5 -17.96 31.58 -16.44
N LYS A 6 -17.92 30.25 -16.29
CA LYS A 6 -19.03 29.41 -15.79
C LYS A 6 -18.49 28.29 -14.91
N ARG A 7 -19.32 27.81 -13.97
CA ARG A 7 -18.98 26.65 -13.14
C ARG A 7 -18.86 25.38 -13.99
N THR A 8 -17.97 24.48 -13.61
CA THR A 8 -17.91 23.15 -14.23
C THR A 8 -19.13 22.31 -13.84
N SER A 9 -19.63 21.48 -14.75
CA SER A 9 -20.73 20.56 -14.44
C SER A 9 -20.37 19.59 -13.30
N LYS A 10 -21.40 19.11 -12.59
CA LYS A 10 -21.24 18.15 -11.48
C LYS A 10 -20.46 16.90 -11.93
N ALA A 11 -20.77 16.38 -13.12
CA ALA A 11 -20.09 15.21 -13.70
C ALA A 11 -18.58 15.46 -13.88
N LYS A 12 -18.17 16.59 -14.50
CA LYS A 12 -16.75 16.91 -14.72
C LYS A 12 -16.00 17.12 -13.39
N LYS A 13 -16.63 17.75 -12.40
CA LYS A 13 -16.05 17.89 -11.04
C LYS A 13 -15.83 16.51 -10.40
N ASN A 14 -16.83 15.65 -10.43
CA ASN A 14 -16.78 14.33 -9.80
C ASN A 14 -15.77 13.41 -10.48
N ALA A 15 -15.65 13.44 -11.81
CA ALA A 15 -14.65 12.67 -12.55
C ALA A 15 -13.21 13.03 -12.13
N ARG A 16 -12.91 14.33 -11.95
CA ARG A 16 -11.60 14.75 -11.43
C ARG A 16 -11.36 14.26 -10.01
N LYS A 17 -12.36 14.34 -9.12
CA LYS A 17 -12.28 13.82 -7.75
C LYS A 17 -12.05 12.30 -7.73
N ALA A 18 -12.73 11.55 -8.59
CA ALA A 18 -12.55 10.10 -8.73
C ALA A 18 -11.12 9.75 -9.17
N ASN A 19 -10.58 10.47 -10.15
CA ASN A 19 -9.19 10.29 -10.58
C ASN A 19 -8.17 10.57 -9.47
N TRP A 20 -8.43 11.59 -8.64
CA TRP A 20 -7.58 11.87 -7.48
C TRP A 20 -7.63 10.74 -6.45
N LYS A 21 -8.83 10.25 -6.09
CA LYS A 21 -9.02 9.11 -5.18
C LYS A 21 -8.41 7.80 -5.69
N ARG A 22 -8.45 7.56 -7.01
CA ARG A 22 -7.91 6.35 -7.65
C ARG A 22 -6.40 6.19 -7.43
N LYS A 23 -5.65 7.28 -7.19
CA LYS A 23 -4.23 7.20 -6.85
C LYS A 23 -4.00 6.44 -5.53
N GLY A 24 -4.78 6.75 -4.50
CA GLY A 24 -4.72 6.06 -3.20
C GLY A 24 -5.09 4.58 -3.33
N TYR A 25 -6.12 4.26 -4.12
CA TYR A 25 -6.50 2.88 -4.39
C TYR A 25 -5.34 2.06 -4.98
N LYS A 26 -4.62 2.59 -5.98
CA LYS A 26 -3.46 1.90 -6.57
C LYS A 26 -2.33 1.69 -5.55
N ALA A 27 -2.08 2.66 -4.67
CA ALA A 27 -1.08 2.53 -3.62
C ALA A 27 -1.47 1.43 -2.61
N ALA A 28 -2.74 1.40 -2.18
CA ALA A 28 -3.27 0.39 -1.27
C ALA A 28 -3.16 -1.03 -1.85
N GLN A 29 -3.50 -1.22 -3.14
CA GLN A 29 -3.36 -2.52 -3.81
C GLN A 29 -1.90 -3.03 -3.81
N LYS A 30 -0.94 -2.15 -4.13
CA LYS A 30 0.49 -2.50 -4.10
C LYS A 30 0.94 -2.86 -2.69
N SER A 31 0.55 -2.05 -1.69
CA SER A 31 0.88 -2.29 -0.29
C SER A 31 0.31 -3.63 0.21
N LEU A 32 -0.93 -3.96 -0.15
CA LEU A 32 -1.57 -5.21 0.25
C LEU A 32 -0.85 -6.42 -0.37
N SER A 33 -0.49 -6.34 -1.65
CA SER A 33 0.28 -7.39 -2.33
C SER A 33 1.63 -7.61 -1.64
N LEU A 34 2.33 -6.52 -1.30
CA LEU A 34 3.61 -6.56 -0.61
C LEU A 34 3.49 -7.22 0.77
N ALA A 35 2.51 -6.79 1.59
CA ALA A 35 2.26 -7.35 2.91
C ALA A 35 1.96 -8.86 2.87
N LYS A 36 1.15 -9.31 1.89
CA LYS A 36 0.87 -10.74 1.68
C LYS A 36 2.12 -11.53 1.29
N SER A 37 3.01 -10.94 0.51
CA SER A 37 4.27 -11.58 0.12
C SER A 37 5.22 -11.73 1.31
N LEU A 38 5.30 -10.68 2.14
CA LEU A 38 6.09 -10.67 3.36
C LEU A 38 5.61 -11.73 4.36
N LEU A 39 4.30 -11.81 4.60
CA LEU A 39 3.71 -12.79 5.53
C LEU A 39 3.97 -14.24 5.10
N LYS A 40 4.06 -14.50 3.79
CA LYS A 40 4.32 -15.84 3.25
C LYS A 40 5.81 -16.19 3.17
N GLY A 41 6.70 -15.33 3.66
CA GLY A 41 8.15 -15.55 3.60
C GLY A 41 8.70 -15.64 2.17
N LYS A 42 7.98 -15.12 1.16
CA LYS A 42 8.45 -15.14 -0.22
C LYS A 42 9.65 -14.20 -0.36
N PRO A 43 10.65 -14.54 -1.19
CA PRO A 43 11.76 -13.64 -1.44
C PRO A 43 11.21 -12.36 -2.08
N THR A 44 11.31 -11.25 -1.35
CA THR A 44 11.01 -9.92 -1.88
C THR A 44 12.24 -9.04 -1.73
N SER A 45 12.46 -8.10 -2.64
CA SER A 45 13.55 -7.11 -2.53
C SER A 45 13.33 -6.08 -1.41
N PHE A 46 12.22 -6.19 -0.67
CA PHE A 46 11.85 -5.26 0.38
C PHE A 46 12.53 -5.65 1.70
N ILE A 47 13.58 -4.92 2.07
CA ILE A 47 14.26 -5.10 3.35
C ILE A 47 13.46 -4.37 4.43
N TYR A 48 12.86 -5.13 5.34
CA TYR A 48 12.23 -4.60 6.54
C TYR A 48 13.10 -4.93 7.75
N ARG A 49 13.40 -3.93 8.57
CA ARG A 49 14.02 -4.14 9.88
C ARG A 49 12.95 -4.70 10.82
N ALA A 50 12.80 -6.03 10.84
CA ALA A 50 12.20 -6.70 11.97
C ALA A 50 13.21 -6.55 13.11
N ASN A 51 13.00 -5.57 14.01
CA ASN A 51 13.83 -5.49 15.20
C ASN A 51 13.72 -6.85 15.92
N SER A 52 14.89 -7.44 16.16
CA SER A 52 15.17 -8.55 17.04
C SER A 52 14.38 -8.41 18.34
N ASP A 53 13.42 -9.31 18.55
CA ASP A 53 12.99 -9.86 19.86
C ASP A 53 11.79 -10.77 19.63
N LYS A 54 12.10 -11.96 19.11
CA LYS A 54 11.65 -13.21 19.73
C LYS A 54 12.84 -14.15 19.71
N ASN A 55 13.58 -14.15 20.82
CA ASN A 55 14.21 -15.38 21.28
C ASN A 55 13.05 -16.36 21.50
N ASP A 56 12.78 -17.19 20.51
CA ASP A 56 12.24 -18.52 20.75
C ASP A 56 13.31 -19.47 20.18
N ASP A 57 14.41 -19.56 20.93
CA ASP A 57 15.32 -20.70 20.91
C ASP A 57 14.51 -21.91 21.38
N ASP A 58 13.78 -22.57 20.47
CA ASP A 58 13.38 -23.97 20.65
C ASP A 58 14.40 -24.85 19.93
N ASN A 59 15.62 -24.86 20.47
CA ASN A 59 16.58 -25.93 20.24
C ASN A 59 16.32 -27.00 21.29
N VAL A 60 15.68 -28.11 20.93
CA VAL A 60 15.99 -29.42 21.51
C VAL A 60 15.74 -30.47 20.42
N ASP A 61 16.78 -30.77 19.65
CA ASP A 61 16.99 -32.13 19.16
C ASP A 61 17.22 -33.00 20.41
N ASP A 62 16.21 -33.76 20.81
CA ASP A 62 16.36 -34.93 21.68
C ASP A 62 15.74 -36.13 20.94
N GLU A 63 16.64 -37.01 20.49
CA GLU A 63 16.47 -38.33 19.85
C GLU A 63 16.04 -38.41 18.36
#